data_AF-A0A173R2Y5-F1
#
_entry.id   AF-A0A173R2Y5-F1
#
_cell.length_a   1.000
_cell.length_b   1.000
_cell.length_c   1.000
_cell.angle_alpha   90.00
_cell.angle_beta   90.00
_cell.angle_gamma   90.00
#
_symmetry.space_group_name_H-M   'P 1'
#
loop_
_entity.id
_entity.type
_entity.pdbx_description
1 polymer ?
#
loop_
_entity_poly.entity_id
_entity_poly.type
_entity_poly.pdbx_seq_one_letter_code
_entity_poly.pdbx_strand_id
1 'polypeptide(L)'
;MIRRFRCQNCHSYYNELPNCLVPYKHYEAEVIADVLDEVILPEDLDSEDYLSFNTMLRWLQWFRENLQRIEGYLRTAGYQILNLGEELLFTPDLLLNKIIEGVSK
;
A
#
# COMPACT_ATOMS: atom_id res chain seq x y z
N MET A 1 22.77 -18.42 -9.89
CA MET A 1 21.72 -19.26 -10.51
C MET A 1 20.64 -19.47 -9.46
N ILE A 2 19.37 -19.10 -9.73
CA ILE A 2 18.24 -19.20 -8.78
C ILE A 2 17.47 -20.51 -9.06
N ARG A 3 17.11 -21.28 -8.02
CA ARG A 3 16.37 -22.54 -8.19
C ARG A 3 14.93 -22.27 -8.64
N ARG A 4 14.30 -23.21 -9.36
CA ARG A 4 12.89 -23.10 -9.80
C ARG A 4 12.06 -24.20 -9.16
N PHE A 5 10.89 -23.84 -8.62
CA PHE A 5 9.91 -24.75 -8.02
C PHE A 5 8.62 -24.74 -8.83
N ARG A 6 7.95 -25.89 -8.94
CA ARG A 6 6.62 -26.00 -9.56
C ARG A 6 5.56 -25.95 -8.46
N CYS A 7 4.65 -24.98 -8.53
CA CYS A 7 3.56 -24.89 -7.56
C CYS A 7 2.58 -26.05 -7.72
N GLN A 8 2.17 -26.67 -6.62
CA GLN A 8 1.22 -27.78 -6.64
C GLN A 8 -0.23 -27.32 -6.87
N ASN A 9 -0.55 -26.06 -6.55
CA ASN A 9 -1.90 -25.52 -6.65
C ASN A 9 -2.21 -24.96 -8.05
N CYS A 10 -1.30 -24.15 -8.63
CA CYS A 10 -1.51 -23.53 -9.94
C CYS A 10 -0.65 -24.14 -11.07
N HIS A 11 0.21 -25.12 -10.76
CA HIS A 11 1.10 -25.82 -11.71
C HIS A 11 2.13 -24.98 -12.46
N SER A 12 2.24 -23.68 -12.19
CA SER A 12 3.25 -22.77 -12.73
C SER A 12 4.63 -22.93 -12.07
N TYR A 13 5.68 -22.53 -12.78
CA TYR A 13 7.05 -22.51 -12.27
C TYR A 13 7.39 -21.14 -11.65
N TYR A 14 7.91 -21.14 -10.42
CA TYR A 14 8.33 -19.97 -9.68
C TYR A 14 9.81 -20.05 -9.34
N ASN A 15 10.49 -18.91 -9.29
CA ASN A 15 11.86 -18.84 -8.79
C ASN A 15 11.87 -18.93 -7.26
N GLU A 16 12.86 -19.61 -6.70
CA GLU A 16 13.18 -19.54 -5.28
C GLU A 16 13.43 -18.09 -4.90
N LEU A 17 12.80 -17.62 -3.83
CA LEU A 17 13.08 -16.30 -3.31
C LEU A 17 14.38 -16.37 -2.48
N PRO A 18 15.45 -15.65 -2.87
CA PRO A 18 16.65 -15.56 -2.05
C PRO A 18 16.31 -15.02 -0.65
N ASN A 19 16.99 -15.55 0.36
CA ASN A 19 16.86 -15.17 1.76
C ASN A 19 17.34 -13.74 2.08
N CYS A 20 17.96 -13.05 1.12
CA CYS A 20 18.23 -11.61 1.19
C CYS A 20 17.08 -10.73 0.68
N LEU A 21 16.08 -11.32 0.00
CA LEU A 21 14.90 -10.61 -0.47
C LEU A 21 13.76 -10.80 0.52
N VAL A 22 13.02 -9.72 0.78
CA VAL A 22 11.80 -9.77 1.55
C VAL A 22 10.67 -10.26 0.64
N PRO A 23 9.98 -11.36 0.97
CA PRO A 23 8.83 -11.81 0.19
C PRO A 23 7.84 -10.68 -0.04
N TYR A 24 7.37 -10.54 -1.27
CA TYR A 24 6.36 -9.56 -1.67
C TYR A 24 6.78 -8.08 -1.60
N LYS A 25 7.99 -7.74 -1.12
CA LYS A 25 8.53 -6.37 -1.21
C LYS A 25 9.16 -6.17 -2.59
N HIS A 26 8.32 -5.85 -3.57
CA HIS A 26 8.76 -5.58 -4.95
C HIS A 26 8.91 -4.09 -5.26
N TYR A 27 8.38 -3.21 -4.41
CA TYR A 27 8.36 -1.77 -4.63
C TYR A 27 8.69 -1.05 -3.35
N GLU A 28 9.38 0.08 -3.49
CA GLU A 28 9.57 0.99 -2.35
C GLU A 28 8.24 1.66 -1.99
N ALA A 29 8.10 2.02 -0.71
CA ALA A 29 6.86 2.61 -0.21
C ALA A 29 6.52 3.92 -0.92
N GLU A 30 7.55 4.71 -1.29
CA GLU A 30 7.43 5.95 -2.06
C GLU A 30 6.73 5.71 -3.40
N VAL A 31 7.13 4.66 -4.13
CA VAL A 31 6.53 4.31 -5.42
C VAL A 31 5.05 3.93 -5.29
N ILE A 32 4.70 3.22 -4.21
CA ILE A 32 3.30 2.86 -3.95
C ILE A 32 2.51 4.12 -3.58
N ALA A 33 3.07 5.00 -2.75
CA ALA A 33 2.45 6.25 -2.34
C ALA A 33 2.18 7.17 -3.53
N ASP A 34 3.16 7.37 -4.41
CA ASP A 34 3.02 8.20 -5.61
C ASP A 34 1.90 7.71 -6.54
N VAL A 35 1.67 6.40 -6.62
CA VAL A 35 0.52 5.82 -7.36
C VAL A 35 -0.80 6.09 -6.64
N LEU A 36 -0.83 6.01 -5.30
CA LEU A 36 -2.03 6.27 -4.51
C LEU A 36 -2.41 7.76 -4.49
N ASP A 37 -1.42 8.64 -4.55
CA ASP A 37 -1.57 10.09 -4.58
C ASP A 37 -1.78 10.64 -6.00
N GLU A 38 -1.93 9.75 -6.99
CA GLU A 38 -2.14 10.08 -8.42
C GLU A 38 -1.01 10.94 -9.02
N VAL A 39 0.19 10.90 -8.43
CA VAL A 39 1.40 11.56 -8.93
C VAL A 39 1.98 10.80 -10.12
N ILE A 40 1.95 9.46 -10.05
CA ILE A 40 2.30 8.59 -11.17
C ILE A 40 1.00 8.09 -11.79
N LEU A 41 0.68 8.57 -13.00
CA LEU A 41 -0.44 8.04 -13.75
C LEU A 41 -0.01 6.84 -14.60
N PRO A 42 -0.96 5.95 -14.94
CA PRO A 42 -0.65 4.82 -15.80
C PRO A 42 -0.17 5.22 -17.20
N GLU A 43 -0.49 6.44 -17.64
CA GLU A 43 -0.03 7.01 -18.90
C GLU A 43 1.41 7.54 -18.86
N ASP A 44 1.98 7.78 -17.66
CA ASP A 44 3.32 8.36 -17.47
C ASP A 44 4.45 7.32 -17.55
N LEU A 45 4.11 6.03 -17.67
CA LEU A 45 5.07 4.93 -17.73
C LEU A 45 5.62 4.77 -19.15
N ASP A 46 6.60 5.62 -19.52
CA ASP A 46 7.34 5.55 -20.78
C ASP A 46 8.31 4.33 -20.87
N SER A 47 8.32 3.41 -19.89
CA SER A 47 9.11 2.18 -19.96
C SER A 47 8.39 0.99 -19.30
N GLU A 48 8.23 -0.10 -20.04
CA GLU A 48 7.55 -1.34 -19.61
C GLU A 48 8.23 -2.10 -18.43
N ASP A 49 9.37 -1.62 -17.90
CA ASP A 49 10.28 -2.48 -17.14
C ASP A 49 10.11 -2.51 -15.61
N TYR A 50 9.18 -1.76 -15.00
CA TYR A 50 9.06 -1.79 -13.53
C TYR A 50 7.64 -1.86 -12.96
N LEU A 51 6.67 -1.11 -13.49
CA LEU A 51 5.30 -1.07 -12.96
C LEU A 51 4.31 -1.49 -14.03
N SER A 52 3.54 -2.56 -13.78
CA SER A 52 2.42 -2.89 -14.68
C SER A 52 1.18 -2.09 -14.32
N PHE A 53 0.41 -1.68 -15.35
CA PHE A 53 -0.93 -1.08 -15.19
C PHE A 53 -1.79 -1.83 -14.16
N ASN A 54 -1.80 -3.16 -14.27
CA ASN A 54 -2.56 -4.04 -13.38
C ASN A 54 -2.08 -4.00 -11.93
N THR A 55 -0.79 -3.77 -11.70
CA THR A 55 -0.24 -3.65 -10.34
C THR A 55 -0.78 -2.39 -9.67
N MET A 56 -0.75 -1.25 -10.37
CA MET A 56 -1.23 0.03 -9.84
C MET A 56 -2.73 -0.02 -9.54
N LEU A 57 -3.52 -0.60 -10.45
CA LEU A 57 -4.96 -0.81 -10.21
C LEU A 57 -5.23 -1.64 -8.96
N ARG A 58 -4.43 -2.69 -8.71
CA ARG A 58 -4.58 -3.52 -7.50
C ARG A 58 -4.27 -2.74 -6.23
N TRP A 59 -3.29 -1.84 -6.25
CA TRP A 59 -3.00 -0.98 -5.10
C TRP A 59 -4.11 0.03 -4.83
N LEU A 60 -4.58 0.71 -5.87
CA LEU A 60 -5.72 1.64 -5.77
C LEU A 60 -6.98 0.94 -5.27
N GLN A 61 -7.26 -0.27 -5.77
CA GLN A 61 -8.38 -1.09 -5.30
C GLN A 61 -8.20 -1.49 -3.84
N TRP A 62 -7.04 -2.06 -3.47
CA TRP A 62 -6.74 -2.48 -2.11
C TRP A 62 -6.88 -1.31 -1.12
N PHE A 63 -6.36 -0.14 -1.47
CA PHE A 63 -6.43 1.04 -0.62
C PHE A 63 -7.88 1.48 -0.41
N ARG A 64 -8.69 1.55 -1.47
CA ARG A 64 -10.12 1.87 -1.37
C ARG A 64 -10.89 0.87 -0.50
N GLU A 65 -10.64 -0.42 -0.68
CA GLU A 65 -11.29 -1.49 0.10
C GLU A 65 -10.87 -1.46 1.58
N ASN A 66 -9.66 -0.98 1.89
CA ASN A 66 -9.12 -0.97 3.24
C ASN A 66 -9.24 0.38 3.95
N LEU A 67 -9.67 1.45 3.27
CA LEU A 67 -9.68 2.82 3.80
C LEU A 67 -10.44 2.90 5.14
N GLN A 68 -11.63 2.31 5.22
CA GLN A 68 -12.43 2.31 6.45
C GLN A 68 -11.73 1.59 7.61
N ARG A 69 -11.02 0.51 7.31
CA ARG A 69 -10.25 -0.24 8.31
C ARG A 69 -9.05 0.57 8.79
N ILE A 70 -8.34 1.24 7.88
CA ILE A 70 -7.22 2.14 8.19
C ILE A 70 -7.71 3.28 9.10
N GLU A 71 -8.80 3.94 8.74
CA GLU A 71 -9.43 4.98 9.56
C GLU A 71 -9.80 4.49 10.97
N GLY A 72 -10.38 3.28 11.07
CA GLY A 72 -10.67 2.65 12.36
C GLY A 72 -9.42 2.43 13.22
N TYR A 73 -8.30 2.01 12.62
CA TYR A 73 -7.03 1.89 13.33
C TYR A 73 -6.47 3.24 13.76
N LEU A 74 -6.53 4.26 12.91
CA LEU A 74 -6.06 5.60 13.23
C LEU A 74 -6.84 6.21 14.40
N ARG A 75 -8.17 6.05 14.41
CA ARG A 75 -9.04 6.49 15.52
C ARG A 75 -8.68 5.78 16.82
N THR A 76 -8.54 4.45 16.74
CA THR A 76 -8.19 3.63 17.90
C THR A 76 -6.82 4.00 18.46
N ALA A 77 -5.81 4.17 17.59
CA ALA A 77 -4.47 4.59 17.99
C ALA A 77 -4.47 6.00 18.58
N GLY A 78 -5.20 6.94 17.96
CA GLY A 78 -5.35 8.30 18.47
C GLY A 78 -5.95 8.33 19.87
N TYR A 79 -7.03 7.57 20.09
CA TYR A 79 -7.68 7.49 21.40
C TYR A 79 -6.82 6.75 22.45
N GLN A 80 -6.34 5.54 22.12
CA GLN A 80 -5.72 4.66 23.11
C GLN A 80 -4.24 4.99 23.37
N ILE A 81 -3.50 5.37 22.33
CA ILE A 81 -2.04 5.55 22.40
C ILE A 81 -1.70 7.02 22.64
N LEU A 82 -2.36 7.92 21.90
CA LEU A 82 -2.08 9.36 21.97
C LEU A 82 -2.99 10.10 22.96
N ASN A 83 -3.95 9.39 23.58
CA ASN A 83 -4.93 9.94 24.52
C ASN A 83 -5.68 11.17 23.95
N LEU A 84 -5.95 11.13 22.64
CA LEU A 84 -6.80 12.12 21.99
C LEU A 84 -8.25 11.88 22.42
N GLY A 85 -9.00 12.95 22.65
CA GLY A 85 -10.35 12.87 23.20
C GLY A 85 -11.32 12.02 22.36
N GLU A 86 -12.41 11.56 22.99
CA GLU A 86 -13.42 10.69 22.38
C GLU A 86 -14.06 11.29 21.12
N GLU A 87 -14.08 12.61 21.00
CA GLU A 87 -14.48 13.37 19.81
C GLU A 87 -13.81 12.84 18.51
N LEU A 88 -12.57 12.36 18.60
CA LEU A 88 -11.82 11.80 17.47
C LEU A 88 -12.47 10.53 16.90
N LEU A 89 -13.08 9.72 17.77
CA LEU A 89 -13.72 8.45 17.38
C LEU A 89 -14.96 8.68 16.51
N PHE A 90 -15.63 9.82 16.70
CA PHE A 90 -16.89 10.17 16.03
C PHE A 90 -16.72 11.22 14.95
N THR A 91 -15.48 11.66 14.69
CA THR A 91 -15.20 12.67 13.66
C THR A 91 -15.55 12.12 12.27
N PRO A 92 -16.39 12.83 11.48
CA PRO A 92 -16.79 12.39 10.15
C PRO A 92 -15.67 12.54 9.10
N ASP A 93 -14.67 13.39 9.39
CA ASP A 93 -13.52 13.59 8.50
C ASP A 93 -12.57 12.39 8.51
N LEU A 94 -11.96 12.12 7.35
CA LEU A 94 -10.86 11.17 7.23
C LEU A 94 -9.63 11.69 7.98
N LEU A 95 -9.19 10.97 9.01
CA LEU A 95 -7.99 11.32 9.76
C LEU A 95 -6.74 11.21 8.90
N LEU A 96 -6.75 10.28 7.94
CA LEU A 96 -5.63 10.09 7.04
C LEU A 96 -5.29 11.38 6.27
N ASN A 97 -6.30 12.10 5.77
CA ASN A 97 -6.09 13.37 5.07
C ASN A 97 -5.45 14.44 5.99
N LYS A 98 -5.90 14.52 7.25
CA LYS A 98 -5.34 15.46 8.24
C LYS A 98 -3.88 15.15 8.55
N ILE A 99 -3.51 13.86 8.58
CA ILE A 99 -2.12 13.43 8.77
C ILE A 99 -1.27 13.84 7.56
N ILE A 100 -1.75 13.59 6.35
CA ILE A 100 -1.04 13.95 5.11
C ILE A 100 -0.80 15.47 5.03
N GLU A 101 -1.82 16.27 5.31
CA GLU A 101 -1.72 17.74 5.36
C GLU A 101 -0.77 18.23 6.46
N GLY A 102 -0.72 17.53 7.60
CA GLY A 102 0.16 17.85 8.72
C GLY A 102 1.63 17.51 8.48
N VAL A 103 1.93 16.52 7.63
CA VAL A 103 3.29 16.13 7.25
C VAL A 103 3.85 17.00 6.13
N SER A 104 2.98 17.59 5.31
CA SER A 104 3.36 18.48 4.19
C SER A 104 3.72 19.91 4.62
N LYS A 105 3.87 20.19 5.93
CA LYS A 105 4.28 21.48 6.51
C LYS A 105 5.55 21.33 7.32
#